data_AF-A0A951A7V3-F1
#
_entry.id   AF-A0A951A7V3-F1
#
_cell.length_a   1.000
_cell.length_b   1.000
_cell.length_c   1.000
_cell.angle_alpha   90.00
_cell.angle_beta   90.00
_cell.angle_gamma   90.00
#
_symmetry.space_group_name_H-M   'P 1'
#
loop_
_entity.id
_entity.type
_entity.pdbx_description
1 polymer ?
#
loop_
_entity_poly.entity_id
_entity_poly.type
_entity_poly.pdbx_seq_one_letter_code
_entity_poly.pdbx_strand_id
1 'polypeptide(L)' 'VLIIEHTMQAMVQLVDHFTVLDHGRLIAAGHPNEVVRDPRVIEAYLGKRWAEQTAITAN' A
#
# COMPACT_ATOMS: atom_id res chain seq x y z
N VAL A 1 15.70 12.28 -5.44
CA VAL A 1 14.64 12.45 -6.46
C VAL A 1 13.32 12.10 -5.81
N LEU A 2 12.24 12.83 -6.09
CA LEU A 2 10.90 12.52 -5.60
C LEU A 2 10.04 12.10 -6.80
N ILE A 3 9.36 10.96 -6.68
CA ILE A 3 8.48 10.42 -7.71
C ILE A 3 7.11 10.23 -7.08
N ILE A 4 6.06 10.65 -7.78
CA ILE A 4 4.67 10.45 -7.38
C ILE A 4 4.04 9.54 -8.42
N GLU A 5 3.56 8.38 -7.99
CA GLU A 5 2.93 7.42 -8.89
C GLU A 5 1.92 6.50 -8.18
N HIS A 6 0.93 6.03 -8.94
CA HIS A 6 -0.12 5.10 -8.52
C HIS A 6 0.26 3.62 -8.74
N THR A 7 1.11 3.30 -9.74
CA THR A 7 1.57 1.93 -10.01
C THR A 7 2.63 1.48 -9.02
N MET A 8 2.23 0.67 -8.02
CA MET A 8 3.13 0.24 -6.95
C MET A 8 4.22 -0.73 -7.42
N GLN A 9 3.94 -1.62 -8.38
CA GLN A 9 4.87 -2.68 -8.80
C GLN A 9 6.23 -2.14 -9.27
N ALA A 10 6.21 -1.05 -10.05
CA ALA A 10 7.43 -0.40 -10.51
C ALA A 10 8.18 0.29 -9.35
N MET A 11 7.44 0.93 -8.44
CA MET A 11 8.04 1.70 -7.34
C MET A 11 8.73 0.80 -6.33
N VAL A 12 8.20 -0.40 -6.06
CA VAL A 12 8.81 -1.35 -5.11
C VAL A 12 10.25 -1.71 -5.45
N GLN A 13 10.61 -1.73 -6.73
CA GLN A 13 11.96 -2.10 -7.20
C GLN A 13 12.87 -0.88 -7.43
N LEU A 14 12.32 0.34 -7.42
CA LEU A 14 13.03 1.53 -7.89
C LEU A 14 13.42 2.50 -6.77
N VAL A 15 12.75 2.43 -5.61
CA VAL A 15 12.91 3.42 -4.54
C VAL A 15 13.49 2.81 -3.27
N ASP A 16 14.34 3.56 -2.56
CA ASP A 16 14.88 3.15 -1.26
C ASP A 16 13.90 3.40 -0.10
N HIS A 17 12.98 4.36 -0.28
CA HIS A 17 11.97 4.75 0.70
C HIS A 17 10.63 4.98 0.01
N PHE A 18 9.57 4.41 0.58
CA PHE A 18 8.23 4.47 0.01
C PHE A 18 7.24 5.07 1.00
N THR A 19 6.35 5.94 0.53
CA THR A 19 5.35 6.65 1.33
C THR A 19 4.00 6.53 0.63
N VAL A 20 2.96 6.16 1.39
CA VAL A 20 1.60 6.01 0.86
C VAL A 20 0.66 6.98 1.57
N LEU A 21 -0.05 7.76 0.76
CA LEU A 21 -1.12 8.64 1.20
C LEU A 21 -2.47 8.05 0.79
N ASP A 22 -3.43 8.08 1.71
CA ASP A 22 -4.84 7.83 1.41
C ASP A 22 -5.67 9.03 1.87
N HIS A 23 -6.50 9.58 0.98
CA HIS A 23 -7.29 10.79 1.21
C HIS A 23 -6.52 11.95 1.89
N GLY A 24 -5.28 12.18 1.46
CA GLY A 24 -4.41 13.24 1.99
C GLY A 24 -3.80 12.93 3.36
N ARG A 25 -3.96 11.71 3.89
CA ARG A 25 -3.37 11.25 5.14
C ARG A 25 -2.27 10.24 4.89
N LEU A 26 -1.17 10.39 5.61
CA LEU A 26 -0.10 9.40 5.61
C LEU A 26 -0.58 8.12 6.31
N ILE A 27 -0.58 7.01 5.57
CA ILE A 27 -0.97 5.71 6.11
C ILE A 27 0.22 4.78 6.31
N ALA A 28 1.27 4.88 5.50
CA ALA A 28 2.49 4.07 5.67
C ALA A 28 3.71 4.79 5.10
N ALA A 29 4.87 4.57 5.73
CA ALA A 29 6.17 5.02 5.23
C ALA A 29 7.26 4.04 5.69
N GLY A 30 8.23 3.73 4.83
CA GLY A 30 9.29 2.78 5.16
C GLY A 30 9.95 2.15 3.94
N HIS A 31 10.56 0.98 4.13
CA HIS A 31 11.11 0.21 3.01
C HIS A 31 9.97 -0.28 2.12
N PRO A 32 10.10 -0.28 0.77
CA PRO A 32 8.99 -0.62 -0.12
C PRO A 32 8.35 -1.99 0.18
N ASN A 33 9.18 -3.00 0.44
CA ASN A 33 8.69 -4.36 0.77
C ASN A 33 7.89 -4.44 2.08
N GLU A 34 8.08 -3.51 3.01
CA GLU A 34 7.32 -3.45 4.26
C GLU A 34 6.00 -2.69 4.02
N VAL A 35 6.09 -1.56 3.32
CA VAL A 35 4.94 -0.70 3.00
C VAL A 35 3.87 -1.43 2.20
N VAL A 36 4.26 -2.23 1.20
CA VAL A 36 3.27 -2.98 0.38
C VAL A 36 2.60 -4.14 1.11
N ARG A 37 3.13 -4.55 2.27
CA ARG A 37 2.53 -5.56 3.14
C ARG A 37 1.66 -4.95 4.23
N ASP A 38 1.67 -3.62 4.37
CA ASP A 38 0.84 -2.94 5.36
C ASP A 38 -0.65 -3.13 5.02
N PRO A 39 -1.45 -3.71 5.93
CA PRO A 39 -2.87 -3.94 5.68
C PRO A 39 -3.65 -2.69 5.27
N ARG A 40 -3.26 -1.51 5.78
CA ARG A 40 -3.90 -0.22 5.44
C ARG A 40 -3.62 0.16 3.99
N VAL A 41 -2.43 -0.15 3.49
CA VAL A 41 -2.03 0.10 2.09
C VAL A 41 -2.77 -0.86 1.16
N ILE A 42 -2.87 -2.13 1.54
CA ILE A 42 -3.63 -3.15 0.79
C ILE A 42 -5.11 -2.75 0.73
N GLU A 43 -5.70 -2.32 1.85
CA GLU A 43 -7.10 -1.84 1.89
C GLU A 43 -7.30 -0.60 1.02
N ALA A 44 -6.40 0.40 1.11
CA ALA A 44 -6.48 1.61 0.30
C ALA A 44 -6.37 1.33 -1.20
N TYR A 45 -5.59 0.31 -1.61
CA TYR A 45 -5.37 -0.05 -3.01
C TYR A 45 -6.48 -0.95 -3.58
N LEU A 46 -6.99 -1.91 -2.80
CA LEU A 46 -7.97 -2.91 -3.27
C LEU A 46 -9.42 -2.56 -2.89
N GLY A 47 -9.61 -1.62 -1.96
CA GLY A 47 -10.91 -1.21 -1.43
C GLY A 47 -11.47 -2.16 -0.37
N LYS A 48 -12.44 -1.65 0.41
CA LYS A 48 -13.05 -2.33 1.57
C LYS A 48 -13.64 -3.71 1.26
N ARG A 49 -14.14 -3.93 0.04
CA ARG A 49 -14.78 -5.20 -0.36
C ARG A 49 -13.79 -6.37 -0.42
N TRP A 50 -12.51 -6.11 -0.71
CA TRP A 50 -11.47 -7.15 -0.73
C TRP A 50 -11.04 -7.56 0.68
N ALA A 51 -10.96 -6.60 1.60
CA ALA A 51 -10.66 -6.84 3.01
C ALA A 51 -11.75 -7.72 3.67
N GLU A 52 -13.02 -7.45 3.38
CA GLU A 52 -14.18 -8.24 3.86
C GLU A 52 -14.13 -9.70 3.34
N GLN A 53 -13.79 -9.92 2.07
CA GLN A 53 -13.69 -11.26 1.48
C GLN A 53 -12.54 -12.11 2.07
N THR A 54 -11.41 -11.47 2.41
CA THR A 54 -10.26 -12.16 3.02
C THR A 54 -10.57 -12.58 4.46
N ALA A 55 -11.29 -11.75 5.21
CA ALA A 55 -11.73 -12.06 6.56
C ALA A 55 -12.74 -13.23 6.61
N ILE A 56 -13.60 -13.37 5.59
CA ILE A 56 -14.56 -14.48 5.48
C ILE A 56 -13.87 -15.81 5.15
N THR A 57 -12.79 -15.79 4.37
CA THR A 57 -12.08 -17.02 3.95
C THR A 57 -11.09 -17.53 5.02
N ALA A 58 -10.70 -16.68 5.97
CA ALA A 58 -9.73 -17.01 7.02
C ALA A 58 -10.33 -17.68 8.27
N ASN A 59 -11.62 -18.04 8.24
CA ASN A 59 -12.36 -18.65 9.35
C ASN A 59 -13.06 -19.94 8.91
#